data_AF-A0A438I1G2-F1
#
_entry.id   AF-A0A438I1G2-F1
#
_cell.length_a   1.000
_cell.length_b   1.000
_cell.length_c   1.000
_cell.angle_alpha   90.00
_cell.angle_beta   90.00
_cell.angle_gamma   90.00
#
_symmetry.space_group_name_H-M   'P 1'
#
loop_
_entity.id
_entity.type
_entity.pdbx_description
1 polymer ?
#
loop_
_entity_poly.entity_id
_entity_poly.type
_entity_poly.pdbx_seq_one_letter_code
_entity_poly.pdbx_strand_id
1 'polypeptide(L)'
;MEEIQSLPSLSSLSASTVSFLNKEFHRKEDLIRATHLVSELQKRCGDLDQNLIDLNRTLEATLLAYAFHSNGLHDLFRNINLQLTRLNSTTCFSSDGGGGEGRAGQLLAEELPALAKEVARVETVRMYAVFGKCNVEMLCDSTCSKLKVQ
;
A
#
# COMPACT_ATOMS: atom_id res chain seq x y z
N MET A 1 64.96 29.62 -7.58
CA MET A 1 65.59 28.73 -8.56
C MET A 1 64.43 27.96 -9.16
N GLU A 2 63.91 28.40 -10.30
CA GLU A 2 62.76 27.75 -10.94
C GLU A 2 63.20 26.37 -11.43
N GLU A 3 62.62 25.32 -10.84
CA GLU A 3 62.76 23.95 -11.32
C GLU A 3 62.14 23.88 -12.72
N ILE A 4 62.98 23.73 -13.74
CA ILE A 4 62.52 23.41 -15.09
C ILE A 4 61.98 21.98 -15.01
N GLN A 5 60.70 21.84 -14.67
CA GLN A 5 60.01 20.57 -14.72
C GLN A 5 60.16 20.01 -16.13
N SER A 6 60.85 18.88 -16.23
CA SER A 6 61.04 18.19 -17.50
C SER A 6 59.67 17.89 -18.09
N LEU A 7 59.45 18.31 -19.34
CA LEU A 7 58.22 18.00 -20.06
C LEU A 7 57.95 16.49 -19.97
N PRO A 8 56.71 16.07 -19.68
CA PRO A 8 56.36 14.66 -19.64
C PRO A 8 56.72 13.99 -20.97
N SER A 9 57.15 12.73 -20.93
CA SER A 9 57.52 12.03 -22.16
C SER A 9 56.31 11.97 -23.09
N LEU A 10 56.51 12.21 -24.39
CA LEU A 10 55.43 12.13 -25.38
C LEU A 10 54.71 10.77 -25.37
N SER A 11 55.42 9.72 -24.95
CA SER A 11 54.90 8.36 -24.75
C SER A 11 53.93 8.22 -23.57
N SER A 12 53.90 9.16 -22.61
CA SER A 12 52.93 9.17 -21.52
C SER A 12 51.64 9.92 -21.86
N LEU A 13 51.60 10.60 -23.01
CA LEU A 13 50.44 11.36 -23.45
C LEU A 13 49.51 10.48 -24.29
N SER A 14 48.20 10.61 -24.08
CA SER A 14 47.22 9.90 -24.89
C SER A 14 47.24 10.42 -26.34
N ALA A 15 46.89 9.56 -27.30
CA ALA A 15 46.81 9.95 -28.71
C ALA A 15 45.86 11.13 -28.95
N SER A 16 44.78 11.24 -28.16
CA SER A 16 43.86 12.37 -28.21
C SER A 16 44.53 13.67 -27.73
N THR A 17 45.31 13.62 -26.64
CA THR A 17 46.06 14.76 -26.13
C THR A 17 47.10 15.25 -27.12
N VAL A 18 47.82 14.33 -27.78
CA VAL A 18 48.79 14.68 -28.82
C VAL A 18 48.11 15.29 -30.04
N SER A 19 46.99 14.73 -30.49
CA SER A 19 46.20 15.29 -31.60
C SER A 19 45.66 16.69 -31.28
N PHE A 20 45.20 16.90 -30.05
CA PHE A 20 44.74 18.21 -29.57
C PHE A 20 45.88 19.24 -29.53
N LEU A 21 47.02 18.89 -28.93
CA LEU A 21 48.21 19.75 -28.90
C LEU A 21 48.69 20.10 -30.31
N ASN A 22 48.70 19.13 -31.22
CA ASN A 22 49.11 19.34 -32.61
C ASN A 22 48.13 20.23 -33.40
N LYS A 23 46.85 20.24 -33.01
CA LYS A 23 45.83 21.12 -33.58
C LYS A 23 45.97 22.55 -33.07
N GLU A 24 46.22 22.73 -31.77
CA GLU A 24 46.32 24.05 -31.13
C GLU A 24 47.69 24.71 -31.34
N PHE A 25 48.77 23.93 -31.52
CA PHE A 25 50.14 24.41 -31.71
C PHE A 25 50.72 24.00 -33.07
N HIS A 26 49.94 24.18 -34.14
CA HIS A 26 50.36 23.79 -35.47
C HIS A 26 51.48 24.69 -36.03
N ARG A 27 51.49 25.97 -35.67
CA ARG A 27 52.51 26.95 -36.08
C ARG A 27 53.20 27.57 -34.87
N LYS A 28 54.42 28.08 -35.08
CA LYS A 28 55.19 28.74 -34.00
C LYS A 28 54.49 29.97 -33.45
N GLU A 29 53.73 30.66 -34.29
CA GLU A 29 52.96 31.85 -33.92
C GLU A 29 51.82 31.52 -32.93
N ASP A 30 51.30 30.29 -32.96
CA ASP A 30 50.22 29.84 -32.07
C ASP A 30 50.70 29.67 -30.62
N LEU A 31 52.02 29.61 -30.40
CA LEU A 31 52.60 29.55 -29.05
C LEU A 31 52.25 30.80 -28.22
N ILE A 32 51.99 31.94 -28.86
CA ILE A 32 51.53 33.16 -28.19
C ILE A 32 50.15 32.94 -27.54
N ARG A 33 49.33 32.05 -28.12
CA ARG A 33 48.02 31.67 -27.57
C ARG A 33 48.11 30.61 -26.47
N ALA A 34 49.28 30.00 -26.25
CA ALA A 34 49.46 28.94 -25.26
C ALA A 34 49.03 29.38 -23.85
N THR A 35 49.37 30.61 -23.46
CA THR A 35 49.02 31.18 -22.15
C THR A 35 47.52 31.36 -21.99
N HIS A 36 46.81 31.77 -23.05
CA HIS A 36 45.35 31.84 -23.08
C HIS A 36 44.73 30.45 -22.96
N LEU A 37 45.24 29.46 -23.71
CA LEU A 37 44.74 28.08 -23.65
C LEU A 37 44.93 27.46 -22.26
N VAL A 38 46.07 27.70 -21.61
CA VAL A 38 46.32 27.25 -20.23
C VAL A 38 45.33 27.88 -19.27
N SER A 39 45.08 29.19 -19.40
CA SER A 39 44.11 29.90 -18.54
C SER A 39 42.69 29.36 -18.74
N GLU A 40 42.29 29.06 -19.98
CA GLU A 40 40.99 28.48 -20.29
C GLU A 40 40.87 27.05 -19.73
N LEU A 41 41.88 26.21 -19.90
CA LEU A 41 41.90 24.85 -19.34
C LEU A 41 41.84 24.87 -17.81
N GLN A 42 42.62 25.74 -17.16
CA GLN A 42 42.56 25.91 -15.71
C GLN A 42 41.18 26.34 -15.25
N LYS A 43 40.55 27.28 -15.95
CA LYS A 43 39.17 27.68 -15.66
C LYS A 43 38.21 26.50 -15.82
N ARG A 44 38.28 25.76 -16.93
CA ARG A 44 37.42 24.58 -17.17
C ARG A 44 37.60 23.50 -16.11
N CYS A 45 38.84 23.26 -15.67
CA CYS A 45 39.12 22.34 -14.58
C CYS A 45 38.50 22.84 -13.27
N GLY A 46 38.66 24.12 -12.94
CA GLY A 46 38.05 24.72 -11.75
C GLY A 46 36.52 24.68 -11.77
N ASP A 47 35.90 24.98 -12.92
CA ASP A 47 34.46 24.88 -13.12
C ASP A 47 33.99 23.42 -12.97
N LEU A 48 34.75 22.45 -13.50
CA LEU A 48 34.44 21.03 -13.36
C LEU A 48 34.54 20.56 -11.90
N ASP A 49 35.60 20.94 -11.19
CA ASP A 49 35.78 20.61 -9.78
C ASP A 49 34.65 21.18 -8.93
N GLN A 50 34.25 22.43 -9.19
CA GLN A 50 33.13 23.07 -8.52
C GLN A 50 31.82 22.32 -8.78
N ASN A 51 31.54 21.97 -10.04
CA ASN A 51 30.37 21.18 -10.40
C ASN A 51 30.36 19.81 -9.73
N LEU A 52 31.52 19.17 -9.58
CA LEU A 52 31.64 17.86 -8.92
C LEU A 52 31.34 17.97 -7.43
N ILE A 53 31.85 19.01 -6.76
CA ILE A 53 31.54 19.33 -5.37
C ILE A 53 30.03 19.57 -5.19
N ASP A 54 29.42 20.37 -6.07
CA ASP A 54 28.00 20.70 -5.98
C ASP A 54 27.11 19.49 -6.27
N LEU A 55 27.51 18.63 -7.20
CA LEU A 55 26.83 17.36 -7.46
C LEU A 55 26.91 16.43 -6.24
N ASN A 56 28.09 16.31 -5.62
CA ASN A 56 28.25 15.49 -4.42
C ASN A 56 27.36 15.99 -3.27
N ARG A 57 27.33 17.30 -3.02
CA ARG A 57 26.43 17.91 -2.02
C ARG A 57 24.97 17.65 -2.31
N THR A 58 24.57 17.75 -3.57
CA THR A 58 23.18 17.48 -3.99
C THR A 58 22.82 16.02 -3.79
N LEU A 59 23.74 15.11 -4.08
CA LEU A 59 23.56 13.68 -3.88
C LEU A 59 23.45 13.34 -2.39
N GLU A 60 24.31 13.91 -1.54
CA GLU A 60 24.21 13.77 -0.09
C GLU A 60 22.87 14.28 0.45
N ALA A 61 22.43 15.47 0.03
CA ALA A 61 21.17 16.05 0.45
C ALA A 61 19.95 15.21 0.02
N THR A 62 19.96 14.71 -1.21
CA THR A 62 18.87 13.84 -1.72
C THR A 62 18.85 12.49 -1.03
N LEU A 63 20.02 11.91 -0.72
CA LEU A 63 20.11 10.66 0.02
C LEU A 63 19.62 10.80 1.47
N LEU A 64 19.96 11.91 2.14
CA LEU A 64 19.43 12.23 3.47
C LEU A 64 17.90 12.44 3.45
N ALA A 65 17.38 13.17 2.45
CA ALA A 65 15.95 13.36 2.28
C ALA A 65 15.23 12.02 2.03
N TYR A 66 15.82 11.15 1.22
CA TYR A 66 15.30 9.80 0.98
C TYR A 66 15.29 8.95 2.24
N ALA A 67 16.38 8.95 3.02
CA ALA A 67 16.47 8.22 4.29
C ALA A 67 15.44 8.72 5.32
N PHE A 68 15.23 10.03 5.40
CA PHE A 68 14.18 10.60 6.24
C PHE A 68 12.78 10.14 5.79
N HIS A 69 12.52 10.17 4.49
CA HIS A 69 11.23 9.76 3.93
C HIS A 69 10.98 8.25 4.11
N SER A 70 12.00 7.41 3.90
CA SER A 70 11.89 5.96 4.06
C SER A 70 11.67 5.55 5.52
N ASN A 71 12.32 6.24 6.47
CA ASN A 71 12.06 6.06 7.90
C ASN A 71 10.60 6.41 8.24
N GLY A 72 10.10 7.54 7.72
CA GLY A 72 8.69 7.91 7.88
C GLY A 72 7.72 6.87 7.32
N LEU A 73 8.03 6.29 6.15
CA LEU A 73 7.25 5.19 5.58
C LEU A 73 7.31 3.94 6.45
N HIS A 74 8.49 3.57 6.97
CA HIS A 74 8.64 2.42 7.86
C HIS A 74 7.81 2.59 9.14
N ASP A 75 7.79 3.78 9.73
CA ASP A 75 6.96 4.08 10.91
C ASP A 75 5.46 4.00 10.59
N LEU A 76 5.04 4.47 9.42
CA LEU A 76 3.66 4.33 8.95
C LEU A 76 3.27 2.85 8.80
N PHE A 77 4.10 2.04 8.14
CA PHE A 77 3.88 0.60 8.01
C PHE A 77 3.82 -0.10 9.37
N ARG A 78 4.71 0.27 10.29
CA ARG A 78 4.69 -0.23 11.67
C ARG A 78 3.37 0.12 12.36
N ASN A 79 2.89 1.35 12.22
CA ASN A 79 1.61 1.77 12.80
C ASN A 79 0.42 1.01 12.19
N ILE A 80 0.37 0.86 10.87
CA ILE A 80 -0.66 0.07 10.19
C ILE A 80 -0.66 -1.36 10.70
N ASN A 81 0.52 -1.99 10.81
CA ASN A 81 0.65 -3.35 11.31
C ASN A 81 0.19 -3.50 12.76
N LEU A 82 0.51 -2.52 13.62
CA LEU A 82 0.00 -2.46 14.99
C LEU A 82 -1.53 -2.32 15.03
N GLN A 83 -2.12 -1.48 14.17
CA GLN A 83 -3.57 -1.32 14.09
C GLN A 83 -4.26 -2.60 13.58
N LEU A 84 -3.73 -3.24 12.54
CA LEU A 84 -4.23 -4.52 12.05
C LEU A 84 -4.12 -5.62 13.12
N THR A 85 -3.01 -5.66 13.87
CA THR A 85 -2.83 -6.60 14.99
C THR A 85 -3.85 -6.33 16.10
N ARG A 86 -4.12 -5.07 16.43
CA ARG A 86 -5.17 -4.69 17.39
C ARG A 86 -6.55 -5.10 16.89
N LEU A 87 -6.89 -4.81 15.64
CA LEU A 87 -8.15 -5.23 15.03
C LEU A 87 -8.29 -6.75 15.07
N ASN A 88 -7.26 -7.48 14.66
CA ASN A 88 -7.24 -8.94 14.73
C ASN A 88 -7.43 -9.46 16.16
N SER A 89 -6.78 -8.84 17.15
CA SER A 89 -7.01 -9.20 18.55
C SER A 89 -8.45 -8.94 19.00
N THR A 90 -9.08 -7.85 18.54
CA THR A 90 -10.50 -7.58 18.82
C THR A 90 -11.45 -8.55 18.15
N THR A 91 -11.15 -9.04 16.95
CA THR A 91 -11.91 -10.13 16.31
C THR A 91 -11.62 -11.50 16.91
N CYS A 92 -10.41 -11.75 17.40
CA CYS A 92 -10.06 -12.99 18.12
C CYS A 92 -10.73 -13.08 19.50
N PHE A 93 -11.03 -11.96 20.18
CA PHE A 93 -11.93 -11.99 21.35
C PHE A 93 -13.36 -12.42 21.02
N SER A 94 -13.73 -12.47 19.73
CA SER A 94 -15.00 -13.05 19.27
C SER A 94 -14.86 -14.47 18.71
N SER A 95 -13.65 -15.05 18.70
CA SER A 95 -13.39 -16.32 18.04
C SER A 95 -12.24 -17.10 18.70
N ASP A 96 -12.36 -17.40 20.00
CA ASP A 96 -12.15 -18.79 20.43
C ASP A 96 -12.86 -19.08 21.75
N GLY A 97 -13.51 -20.24 21.80
CA GLY A 97 -14.47 -20.63 22.81
C GLY A 97 -13.85 -20.78 24.20
N GLY A 98 -14.49 -20.15 25.19
CA GLY A 98 -14.09 -20.33 26.58
C GLY A 98 -14.81 -19.42 27.57
N GLY A 99 -16.13 -19.55 27.70
CA GLY A 99 -16.80 -19.18 28.96
C GLY A 99 -17.61 -17.89 29.02
N GLY A 100 -18.03 -17.32 27.88
CA GLY A 100 -18.94 -16.15 27.86
C GLY A 100 -20.20 -16.33 26.99
N GLU A 101 -20.21 -17.31 26.10
CA GLU A 101 -21.32 -17.62 25.18
C GLU A 101 -22.35 -18.59 25.79
N GLY A 102 -22.19 -18.97 27.05
CA GLY A 102 -23.10 -19.89 27.72
C GLY A 102 -24.46 -19.29 28.09
N ARG A 103 -24.68 -17.99 27.91
CA ARG A 103 -26.00 -17.37 28.17
C ARG A 103 -26.71 -16.92 26.91
N ALA A 104 -26.05 -16.22 25.99
CA ALA A 104 -26.72 -15.78 24.76
C ALA A 104 -26.94 -16.94 23.78
N GLY A 105 -25.93 -17.79 23.57
CA GLY A 105 -26.05 -18.98 22.73
C GLY A 105 -26.96 -20.05 23.33
N GLN A 106 -26.94 -20.21 24.67
CA GLN A 106 -27.81 -21.15 25.37
C GLN A 106 -29.27 -20.67 25.42
N LEU A 107 -29.50 -19.37 25.61
CA LEU A 107 -30.83 -18.77 25.54
C LEU A 107 -31.37 -18.85 24.11
N LEU A 108 -30.57 -18.58 23.06
CA LEU A 108 -31.01 -18.81 21.68
C LEU A 108 -31.25 -20.29 21.36
N ALA A 109 -30.44 -21.19 21.91
CA ALA A 109 -30.59 -22.64 21.75
C ALA A 109 -31.83 -23.19 22.48
N GLU A 110 -32.30 -22.55 23.55
CA GLU A 110 -33.52 -22.92 24.29
C GLU A 110 -34.77 -22.23 23.74
N GLU A 111 -34.68 -20.95 23.35
CA GLU A 111 -35.80 -20.15 22.84
C GLU A 111 -36.21 -20.54 21.42
N LEU A 112 -35.28 -20.94 20.54
CA LEU A 112 -35.62 -21.35 19.18
C LEU A 112 -36.49 -22.64 19.14
N PRO A 113 -36.17 -23.71 19.89
CA PRO A 113 -37.06 -24.86 20.04
C PRO A 113 -38.38 -24.54 20.75
N ALA A 114 -38.36 -23.67 21.76
CA ALA A 114 -39.58 -23.25 22.45
C ALA A 114 -40.52 -22.49 21.50
N LEU A 115 -39.96 -21.60 20.67
CA LEU A 115 -40.70 -20.88 19.63
C LEU A 115 -41.24 -21.83 18.56
N ALA A 116 -40.45 -22.81 18.10
CA ALA A 116 -40.90 -23.81 17.14
C ALA A 116 -42.08 -24.65 17.70
N LYS A 117 -42.03 -25.02 18.98
CA LYS A 117 -43.11 -25.71 19.68
C LYS A 117 -44.38 -24.85 19.73
N GLU A 118 -44.24 -23.57 20.00
CA GLU A 118 -45.39 -22.67 20.10
C GLU A 118 -45.99 -22.34 18.73
N VAL A 119 -45.17 -22.22 17.68
CA VAL A 119 -45.63 -22.12 16.29
C VAL A 119 -46.39 -23.38 15.88
N ALA A 120 -45.92 -24.58 16.23
CA ALA A 120 -46.63 -25.82 15.95
C ALA A 120 -48.00 -25.89 16.68
N ARG A 121 -48.06 -25.40 17.92
CA ARG A 121 -49.32 -25.30 18.67
C ARG A 121 -50.29 -24.31 18.02
N VAL A 122 -49.81 -23.14 17.60
CA VAL A 122 -50.61 -22.13 16.89
C VAL A 122 -51.11 -22.68 15.56
N GLU A 123 -50.28 -23.40 14.82
CA GLU A 123 -50.67 -24.04 13.57
C GLU A 123 -51.74 -25.12 13.79
N THR A 124 -51.65 -25.87 14.90
CA THR A 124 -52.69 -26.83 15.28
C THR A 124 -54.02 -26.12 15.61
N VAL A 125 -53.98 -25.01 16.35
CA VAL A 125 -55.18 -24.20 16.60
C VAL A 125 -55.75 -23.62 15.30
N ARG A 126 -54.89 -23.16 14.38
CA ARG A 126 -55.29 -22.71 13.05
C ARG A 126 -55.96 -23.83 12.26
N MET A 127 -55.38 -25.03 12.27
CA MET A 127 -55.96 -26.23 11.68
C MET A 127 -57.36 -26.49 12.26
N TYR A 128 -57.53 -26.49 13.60
CA TYR A 128 -58.86 -26.65 14.21
C TYR A 128 -59.84 -25.54 13.87
N ALA A 129 -59.38 -24.28 13.77
CA ALA A 129 -60.25 -23.17 13.39
C ALA A 129 -60.65 -23.24 11.91
N VAL A 130 -59.75 -23.66 11.02
CA VAL A 130 -59.99 -23.79 9.58
C VAL A 130 -60.84 -25.03 9.28
N PHE A 131 -60.47 -26.21 9.80
CA PHE A 131 -61.25 -27.43 9.65
C PHE A 131 -62.57 -27.37 10.42
N GLY A 132 -62.60 -26.72 11.59
CA GLY A 132 -63.81 -26.46 12.35
C GLY A 132 -64.76 -25.49 11.62
N LYS A 133 -64.25 -24.42 11.00
CA LYS A 133 -65.05 -23.55 10.13
C LYS A 133 -65.58 -24.30 8.91
N CYS A 134 -64.75 -25.10 8.23
CA CYS A 134 -65.22 -25.89 7.09
C CYS A 134 -66.26 -26.95 7.49
N ASN A 135 -66.13 -27.59 8.67
CA ASN A 135 -67.15 -28.53 9.16
C ASN A 135 -68.46 -27.82 9.52
N VAL A 136 -68.41 -26.64 10.15
CA VAL A 136 -69.62 -25.86 10.47
C VAL A 136 -70.30 -25.34 9.20
N GLU A 137 -69.54 -24.88 8.19
CA GLU A 137 -70.09 -24.48 6.89
C GLU A 137 -70.70 -25.68 6.13
N MET A 138 -70.05 -26.86 6.12
CA MET A 138 -70.61 -28.07 5.49
C MET A 138 -71.87 -28.57 6.20
N LEU A 139 -71.92 -28.50 7.53
CA LEU A 139 -73.12 -28.81 8.31
C LEU A 139 -74.23 -27.78 8.04
N CYS A 140 -73.92 -26.49 7.91
CA CYS A 140 -74.89 -25.46 7.54
C CYS A 140 -75.46 -25.69 6.13
N ASP A 141 -74.63 -26.00 5.13
CA ASP A 141 -75.10 -26.30 3.76
C ASP A 141 -75.96 -27.57 3.71
N SER A 142 -75.55 -28.65 4.39
CA SER A 142 -76.34 -29.90 4.45
C SER A 142 -77.71 -29.71 5.12
N THR A 143 -77.78 -28.85 6.14
CA THR A 143 -79.04 -28.55 6.84
C THR A 143 -79.95 -27.62 6.03
N CYS A 144 -79.37 -26.67 5.27
CA CYS A 144 -80.12 -25.78 4.37
C CYS A 144 -80.74 -26.56 3.18
N SER A 145 -80.05 -27.57 2.65
CA SER A 145 -80.62 -28.45 1.61
C SER A 145 -81.77 -29.31 2.11
N LYS A 146 -81.80 -29.69 3.40
CA LYS A 146 -82.91 -30.47 3.99
C LYS A 146 -84.13 -29.63 4.38
N LEU A 147 -83.98 -28.31 4.52
CA LEU A 147 -85.08 -27.38 4.82
C LEU A 147 -85.82 -26.87 3.56
N LYS A 148 -85.37 -27.23 2.35
CA LYS A 148 -86.00 -26.80 1.08
C LYS A 148 -86.94 -27.83 0.44
N VAL A 149 -87.18 -28.95 1.13
CA VAL A 149 -88.16 -29.98 0.74
C VAL A 149 -89.20 -30.10 1.84
N GLN A 150 -90.04 -29.07 1.97
CA GLN A 150 -91.41 -29.20 2.48
C GLN A 150 -92.29 -28.08 1.93
#